data_AF-A0A7T7CFA7-F1
#
_entry.id   AF-A0A7T7CFA7-F1
#
_cell.length_a   1.000
_cell.length_b   1.000
_cell.length_c   1.000
_cell.angle_alpha   90.00
_cell.angle_beta   90.00
_cell.angle_gamma   90.00
#
_symmetry.space_group_name_H-M   'P 1'
#
loop_
_entity.id
_entity.type
_entity.pdbx_description
1 polymer ?
#
loop_
_entity_poly.entity_id
_entity_poly.type
_entity_poly.pdbx_seq_one_letter_code
_entity_poly.pdbx_strand_id
1 'polypeptide(L)'
;MKDWLTTSMQEFFLPERLRSVDDHIFSDPNGLSLIKESEAVIDKIITHVLEKGPVKGTQMFKKNGRTFKLKLKVSQKRLKLMSFDTHLSPSAIKKRVVITFVRQQTYKAQKKPLKEGLVYYMKNGKSHVRSIQKSPFFQGIMEKFIQLDAALEGHAPTAGLSTPLTREEVSANNEDQLEQSSYEKAIRELYRQNSELPQALSNRLAQLLEEITTLTPSLHLLSVEDRYQIKRMIDEDIPHLLEAYRKLDEETQTTQMTRVYEALTKMEVNLRRLQEHENRAKTDRFEYLLKLNEKRYPNTKENE
;
A
#
# COMPACT_ATOMS: atom_id res chain seq x y z
N MET A 1 15.79 7.93 10.11
CA MET A 1 15.70 8.21 11.57
C MET A 1 14.80 9.43 11.90
N LYS A 2 13.89 9.86 11.00
CA LYS A 2 13.02 11.04 11.19
C LYS A 2 11.52 10.73 11.40
N ASP A 3 11.08 9.48 11.23
CA ASP A 3 9.65 9.11 11.25
C ASP A 3 9.07 8.78 12.65
N TRP A 4 9.92 8.66 13.66
CA TRP A 4 9.50 8.31 15.02
C TRP A 4 8.75 9.46 15.73
N LEU A 5 9.12 10.72 15.46
CA LEU A 5 8.53 11.88 16.17
C LEU A 5 7.21 12.35 15.56
N THR A 6 7.04 12.24 14.24
CA THR A 6 5.84 12.71 13.53
C THR A 6 4.65 11.76 13.70
N THR A 7 4.92 10.46 13.83
CA THR A 7 3.88 9.43 14.04
C THR A 7 3.22 9.57 15.42
N SER A 8 3.97 10.00 16.44
CA SER A 8 3.53 9.98 17.84
C SER A 8 2.45 11.03 18.18
N MET A 9 2.54 12.24 17.63
CA MET A 9 1.61 13.33 17.96
C MET A 9 0.23 13.17 17.29
N GLN A 10 0.20 12.64 16.05
CA GLN A 10 -1.06 12.40 15.33
C GLN A 10 -1.83 11.21 15.92
N GLU A 11 -1.13 10.16 16.38
CA GLU A 11 -1.77 9.01 17.03
C GLU A 11 -2.39 9.34 18.39
N PHE A 12 -1.95 10.41 19.05
CA PHE A 12 -2.48 10.83 20.35
C PHE A 12 -3.92 11.38 20.28
N PHE A 13 -4.34 11.93 19.13
CA PHE A 13 -5.70 12.42 18.90
C PHE A 13 -6.64 11.40 18.26
N LEU A 14 -6.12 10.24 17.85
CA LEU A 14 -6.96 9.17 17.30
C LEU A 14 -7.73 8.45 18.42
N PRO A 15 -9.03 8.13 18.21
CA PRO A 15 -9.76 7.17 19.02
C PRO A 15 -8.97 5.88 19.19
N GLU A 16 -9.03 5.25 20.36
CA GLU A 16 -8.21 4.06 20.69
C GLU A 16 -8.25 2.97 19.60
N ARG A 17 -9.43 2.75 19.01
CA ARG A 17 -9.68 1.75 17.96
C ARG A 17 -8.97 2.04 16.63
N LEU A 18 -8.53 3.27 16.40
CA LEU A 18 -7.82 3.70 15.20
C LEU A 18 -6.31 3.78 15.40
N ARG A 19 -5.83 3.74 16.65
CA ARG A 19 -4.40 3.69 16.95
C ARG A 19 -3.84 2.31 16.61
N SER A 20 -2.68 2.29 15.99
CA SER A 20 -1.96 1.06 15.66
C SER A 20 -1.63 0.29 16.93
N VAL A 21 -1.58 -1.04 16.85
CA VAL A 21 -0.99 -1.83 17.93
C VAL A 21 0.53 -1.70 17.89
N ASP A 22 1.15 -1.50 19.05
CA ASP A 22 2.60 -1.47 19.16
C ASP A 22 3.20 -2.84 18.87
N ASP A 23 4.31 -2.87 18.13
CA ASP A 23 4.94 -4.11 17.70
C ASP A 23 5.47 -4.95 18.86
N HIS A 24 5.91 -4.33 19.96
CA HIS A 24 6.39 -5.04 21.15
C HIS A 24 5.31 -5.92 21.79
N ILE A 25 4.03 -5.67 21.52
CA ILE A 25 2.95 -6.50 22.07
C ILE A 25 3.00 -7.89 21.47
N PHE A 26 3.35 -8.04 20.19
CA PHE A 26 3.37 -9.30 19.46
C PHE A 26 4.77 -9.85 19.18
N SER A 27 5.81 -9.11 19.57
CA SER A 27 7.21 -9.53 19.45
C SER A 27 7.57 -10.70 20.37
N ASP A 28 6.72 -11.03 21.34
CA ASP A 28 6.93 -12.16 22.25
C ASP A 28 6.78 -13.51 21.52
N PRO A 29 7.56 -14.55 21.87
CA PRO A 29 7.47 -15.87 21.24
C PRO A 29 6.05 -16.45 21.23
N ASN A 30 5.27 -16.18 22.28
CA ASN A 30 3.89 -16.65 22.39
C ASN A 30 2.92 -15.85 21.50
N GLY A 31 3.13 -14.54 21.34
CA GLY A 31 2.40 -13.71 20.38
C GLY A 31 2.66 -14.16 18.94
N LEU A 32 3.92 -14.40 18.58
CA LEU A 32 4.29 -14.93 17.27
C LEU A 32 3.71 -16.33 17.03
N SER A 33 3.75 -17.21 18.04
CA SER A 33 3.12 -18.54 17.96
C SER A 33 1.64 -18.43 17.68
N LEU A 34 0.92 -17.54 18.38
CA LEU A 34 -0.52 -17.35 18.19
C LEU A 34 -0.86 -16.92 16.77
N ILE A 35 -0.05 -16.04 16.16
CA ILE A 35 -0.22 -15.63 14.76
C ILE A 35 0.03 -16.80 13.81
N LYS A 36 1.19 -17.45 13.89
CA LYS A 36 1.55 -18.59 13.02
C LYS A 36 0.57 -19.74 13.10
N GLU A 37 0.11 -20.05 14.32
CA GLU A 37 -0.90 -21.09 14.51
C GLU A 37 -2.28 -20.69 13.99
N SER A 38 -2.60 -19.38 13.99
CA SER A 38 -3.81 -18.88 13.35
C SER A 38 -3.72 -19.02 11.82
N GLU A 39 -2.58 -18.68 11.22
CA GLU A 39 -2.32 -18.85 9.78
C GLU A 39 -2.42 -20.32 9.37
N ALA A 40 -1.74 -21.22 10.09
CA ALA A 40 -1.77 -22.65 9.82
C ALA A 40 -3.18 -23.26 9.94
N VAL A 41 -4.05 -22.67 10.76
CA VAL A 41 -5.46 -23.10 10.84
C VAL A 41 -6.25 -22.61 9.64
N ILE A 42 -6.02 -21.36 9.20
CA ILE A 42 -6.68 -20.85 7.99
C ILE A 42 -6.25 -21.68 6.78
N ASP A 43 -4.98 -22.05 6.67
CA ASP A 43 -4.47 -22.94 5.61
C ASP A 43 -5.22 -24.28 5.57
N LYS A 44 -5.38 -24.93 6.73
CA LYS A 44 -6.16 -26.19 6.81
C LYS A 44 -7.61 -26.01 6.39
N ILE A 45 -8.20 -24.85 6.67
CA ILE A 45 -9.57 -24.55 6.27
C ILE A 45 -9.63 -24.30 4.76
N ILE A 46 -8.65 -23.60 4.18
CA ILE A 46 -8.52 -23.42 2.73
C ILE A 46 -8.48 -24.78 2.04
N THR A 47 -7.57 -25.67 2.46
CA THR A 47 -7.46 -27.03 1.89
C THR A 47 -8.80 -27.79 1.99
N HIS A 48 -9.45 -27.75 3.15
CA HIS A 48 -10.73 -28.41 3.37
C HIS A 48 -11.86 -27.88 2.47
N VAL A 49 -11.91 -26.57 2.24
CA VAL A 49 -12.90 -25.92 1.36
C VAL A 49 -12.70 -26.31 -0.10
N LEU A 50 -11.46 -26.48 -0.54
CA LEU A 50 -11.16 -26.90 -1.92
C LEU A 50 -11.51 -28.35 -2.16
N GLU A 51 -11.20 -29.23 -1.20
CA GLU A 51 -11.46 -30.66 -1.30
C GLU A 51 -12.96 -30.98 -1.27
N LYS A 52 -13.73 -30.28 -0.42
CA LYS A 52 -15.15 -30.59 -0.21
C LYS A 52 -16.12 -29.64 -0.94
N GLY A 53 -15.59 -28.66 -1.65
CA GLY A 53 -16.36 -27.65 -2.36
C GLY A 53 -16.91 -26.54 -1.45
N PRO A 54 -17.56 -25.52 -2.05
CA PRO A 54 -17.96 -24.31 -1.36
C PRO A 54 -18.94 -24.60 -0.21
N VAL A 55 -18.71 -23.92 0.90
CA VAL A 55 -19.48 -24.07 2.12
C VAL A 55 -20.93 -23.62 1.92
N LYS A 56 -21.88 -24.56 2.02
CA LYS A 56 -23.32 -24.23 2.05
C LYS A 56 -23.69 -23.61 3.41
N GLY A 57 -24.05 -22.33 3.41
CA GLY A 57 -24.54 -21.62 4.59
C GLY A 57 -23.45 -21.01 5.47
N THR A 58 -23.70 -20.91 6.78
CA THR A 58 -22.72 -20.37 7.74
C THR A 58 -22.03 -21.49 8.50
N GLN A 59 -20.73 -21.63 8.33
CA GLN A 59 -19.92 -22.61 9.07
C GLN A 59 -19.03 -21.93 10.11
N MET A 60 -18.65 -22.72 11.11
CA MET A 60 -17.86 -22.25 12.24
C MET A 60 -16.76 -23.25 12.54
N PHE A 61 -15.54 -22.87 12.19
CA PHE A 61 -14.34 -23.64 12.48
C PHE A 61 -13.80 -23.20 13.85
N LYS A 62 -13.49 -24.17 14.70
CA LYS A 62 -12.97 -23.92 16.05
C LYS A 62 -11.72 -24.75 16.25
N LYS A 63 -10.65 -24.13 16.75
CA LYS A 63 -9.48 -24.82 17.31
C LYS A 63 -9.36 -24.43 18.77
N ASN A 64 -9.44 -25.43 19.65
CA ASN A 64 -9.25 -25.24 21.08
C ASN A 64 -7.89 -25.80 21.47
N GLY A 65 -6.88 -24.92 21.53
CA GLY A 65 -5.58 -25.26 22.10
C GLY A 65 -5.58 -25.10 23.62
N ARG A 66 -4.51 -25.62 24.25
CA ARG A 66 -4.27 -25.41 25.69
C ARG A 66 -3.94 -23.95 25.99
N THR A 67 -3.11 -23.32 25.16
CA THR A 67 -2.59 -21.95 25.32
C THR A 67 -3.42 -20.90 24.58
N PHE A 68 -4.08 -21.24 23.48
CA PHE A 68 -4.93 -20.31 22.72
C PHE A 68 -6.18 -21.00 22.18
N LYS A 69 -7.21 -20.21 21.88
CA LYS A 69 -8.41 -20.66 21.19
C LYS A 69 -8.66 -19.79 19.97
N LEU A 70 -9.05 -20.43 18.88
CA LEU A 70 -9.38 -19.79 17.62
C LEU A 70 -10.76 -20.21 17.17
N LYS A 71 -11.52 -19.22 16.68
CA LYS A 71 -12.84 -19.41 16.09
C LYS A 71 -12.94 -18.61 14.80
N LEU A 72 -13.10 -19.30 13.67
CA LEU A 72 -13.35 -18.69 12.37
C LEU A 72 -14.80 -18.97 11.96
N LYS A 73 -15.61 -17.92 11.87
CA LYS A 73 -16.98 -17.98 11.34
C LYS A 73 -16.96 -17.59 9.87
N VAL A 74 -17.29 -18.53 9.00
CA VAL A 74 -17.43 -18.33 7.55
C VAL A 74 -18.92 -18.17 7.25
N SER A 75 -19.29 -17.03 6.70
CA SER A 75 -20.66 -16.71 6.27
C SER A 75 -20.63 -16.20 4.84
N GLN A 76 -21.74 -16.32 4.12
CA GLN A 76 -21.87 -15.85 2.74
C GLN A 76 -21.43 -14.39 2.53
N LYS A 77 -21.62 -13.52 3.53
CA LYS A 77 -21.28 -12.09 3.44
C LYS A 77 -19.94 -11.71 4.07
N ARG A 78 -19.45 -12.50 5.03
CA ARG A 78 -18.35 -12.09 5.93
C ARG A 78 -17.60 -13.27 6.50
N LEU A 79 -16.30 -13.10 6.69
CA LEU A 79 -15.43 -13.99 7.45
C LEU A 79 -15.08 -13.30 8.77
N LYS A 80 -15.23 -13.99 9.90
CA LYS A 80 -14.91 -13.43 11.22
C LYS A 80 -13.97 -14.35 11.99
N LEU A 81 -12.74 -13.89 12.19
CA LEU A 81 -11.76 -14.51 13.07
C LEU A 81 -11.88 -13.97 14.48
N MET A 82 -11.83 -14.86 15.45
CA MET A 82 -11.63 -14.55 16.85
C MET A 82 -10.53 -15.46 17.38
N SER A 83 -9.39 -14.89 17.73
CA SER A 83 -8.28 -15.60 18.38
C SER A 83 -8.06 -15.02 19.77
N PHE A 84 -7.86 -15.85 20.78
CA PHE A 84 -7.62 -15.37 22.14
C PHE A 84 -6.74 -16.32 22.94
N ASP A 85 -5.86 -15.73 23.75
CA ASP A 85 -5.07 -16.44 24.75
C ASP A 85 -5.99 -17.05 25.83
N THR A 86 -5.64 -18.24 26.30
CA THR A 86 -6.29 -18.86 27.45
C THR A 86 -5.59 -18.45 28.76
N HIS A 87 -6.23 -18.77 29.89
CA HIS A 87 -5.62 -18.60 31.21
C HIS A 87 -4.28 -19.34 31.34
N LEU A 88 -4.16 -20.50 30.68
CA LEU A 88 -2.96 -21.35 30.69
C LEU A 88 -1.85 -20.87 29.72
N SER A 89 -2.08 -19.82 28.94
CA SER A 89 -1.05 -19.23 28.07
C SER A 89 0.11 -18.65 28.89
N PRO A 90 1.38 -18.95 28.58
CA PRO A 90 2.53 -18.34 29.24
C PRO A 90 2.77 -16.88 28.82
N SER A 91 1.94 -16.31 27.93
CA SER A 91 2.02 -14.90 27.52
C SER A 91 1.88 -13.95 28.70
N ALA A 92 2.85 -13.06 28.88
CA ALA A 92 2.83 -12.00 29.89
C ALA A 92 1.65 -11.02 29.66
N ILE A 93 1.31 -10.77 28.39
CA ILE A 93 0.15 -9.98 27.98
C ILE A 93 -0.81 -10.93 27.28
N LYS A 94 -2.01 -11.10 27.86
CA LYS A 94 -3.10 -11.86 27.25
C LYS A 94 -3.74 -11.04 26.15
N LYS A 95 -3.90 -11.64 24.98
CA LYS A 95 -4.36 -10.96 23.76
C LYS A 95 -5.65 -11.59 23.27
N ARG A 96 -6.52 -10.75 22.72
CA ARG A 96 -7.70 -11.18 21.97
C ARG A 96 -7.77 -10.41 20.67
N VAL A 97 -7.63 -11.13 19.56
CA VAL A 97 -7.68 -10.59 18.20
C VAL A 97 -9.07 -10.85 17.61
N VAL A 98 -9.66 -9.83 17.01
CA VAL A 98 -10.91 -9.92 16.26
C VAL A 98 -10.70 -9.32 14.88
N ILE A 99 -10.89 -10.14 13.84
CA ILE A 99 -10.79 -9.73 12.44
C ILE A 99 -12.12 -10.01 11.77
N THR A 100 -12.71 -9.00 11.13
CA THR A 100 -13.91 -9.11 10.32
C THR A 100 -13.59 -8.70 8.89
N PHE A 101 -13.61 -9.67 7.99
CA PHE A 101 -13.37 -9.52 6.56
C PHE A 101 -14.71 -9.61 5.81
N VAL A 102 -14.94 -8.73 4.86
CA VAL A 102 -16.14 -8.74 3.99
C VAL A 102 -15.77 -9.47 2.71
N ARG A 103 -16.63 -10.40 2.28
CA ARG A 103 -16.38 -11.22 1.10
C ARG A 103 -16.54 -10.40 -0.19
N GLN A 104 -15.75 -10.71 -1.21
CA GLN A 104 -15.72 -9.98 -2.49
C GLN A 104 -17.09 -9.93 -3.18
N GLN A 105 -17.88 -11.01 -3.16
CA GLN A 105 -19.24 -11.02 -3.72
C GLN A 105 -20.21 -10.00 -3.12
N THR A 106 -19.95 -9.49 -1.91
CA THR A 106 -20.85 -8.56 -1.21
C THR A 106 -20.32 -7.13 -1.20
N TYR A 107 -19.21 -6.89 -1.90
CA TYR A 107 -18.44 -5.67 -1.82
C TYR A 107 -18.78 -4.71 -2.98
N LYS A 108 -18.82 -3.40 -2.68
CA LYS A 108 -18.83 -2.33 -3.70
C LYS A 108 -17.39 -1.87 -3.88
N ALA A 109 -16.92 -1.73 -5.12
CA ALA A 109 -15.54 -1.47 -5.57
C ALA A 109 -14.72 -0.39 -4.81
N GLN A 110 -15.31 0.41 -3.93
CA GLN A 110 -14.70 1.56 -3.25
C GLN A 110 -14.40 1.37 -1.73
N LYS A 111 -14.72 0.24 -1.08
CA LYS A 111 -14.51 0.05 0.38
C LYS A 111 -13.19 -0.70 0.69
N LYS A 112 -12.79 -0.95 1.94
CA LYS A 112 -11.69 -1.90 2.20
C LYS A 112 -12.28 -3.28 2.50
N PRO A 113 -11.65 -4.40 2.07
CA PRO A 113 -12.17 -5.74 2.35
C PRO A 113 -12.12 -6.06 3.85
N LEU A 114 -11.17 -5.47 4.57
CA LEU A 114 -11.12 -5.50 6.03
C LEU A 114 -12.08 -4.46 6.63
N LYS A 115 -13.15 -4.94 7.27
CA LYS A 115 -14.12 -4.08 7.95
C LYS A 115 -13.70 -3.74 9.38
N GLU A 116 -13.09 -4.68 10.07
CA GLU A 116 -12.66 -4.51 11.47
C GLU A 116 -11.43 -5.39 11.72
N GLY A 117 -10.38 -4.81 12.29
CA GLY A 117 -9.19 -5.55 12.69
C GLY A 117 -8.69 -4.97 14.00
N LEU A 118 -9.10 -5.58 15.11
CA LEU A 118 -8.83 -5.06 16.46
C LEU A 118 -8.15 -6.11 17.33
N VAL A 119 -7.23 -5.64 18.16
CA VAL A 119 -6.66 -6.40 19.27
C VAL A 119 -7.04 -5.76 20.58
N TYR A 120 -7.47 -6.62 21.51
CA TYR A 120 -7.78 -6.29 22.89
C TYR A 120 -6.68 -6.90 23.76
N TYR A 121 -6.06 -6.10 24.60
CA TYR A 121 -5.07 -6.57 25.56
C TYR A 121 -5.08 -5.70 26.82
N MET A 122 -4.55 -6.23 27.93
CA MET A 122 -4.36 -5.47 29.16
C MET A 122 -2.88 -5.23 29.39
N LYS A 123 -2.50 -3.97 29.61
CA LYS A 123 -1.13 -3.57 29.96
C LYS A 123 -1.20 -2.64 31.16
N ASN A 124 -0.44 -2.93 32.21
CA ASN A 124 -0.38 -2.11 33.44
C ASN A 124 -1.76 -1.83 34.06
N GLY A 125 -2.64 -2.84 34.09
CA GLY A 125 -4.00 -2.72 34.63
C GLY A 125 -5.00 -1.95 33.76
N LYS A 126 -4.59 -1.43 32.60
CA LYS A 126 -5.46 -0.73 31.64
C LYS A 126 -5.79 -1.62 30.45
N SER A 127 -7.06 -1.64 30.08
CA SER A 127 -7.53 -2.29 28.86
C SER A 127 -7.25 -1.40 27.66
N HIS A 128 -6.65 -1.97 26.63
CA HIS A 128 -6.37 -1.29 25.36
C HIS A 128 -7.07 -2.01 24.22
N VAL A 129 -7.66 -1.20 23.33
CA VAL A 129 -8.16 -1.65 22.04
C VAL A 129 -7.32 -0.95 20.98
N ARG A 130 -6.71 -1.70 20.06
CA ARG A 130 -5.84 -1.15 19.01
C ARG A 130 -6.15 -1.79 17.65
N SER A 131 -5.89 -1.05 16.60
CA SER A 131 -6.01 -1.49 15.22
C SER A 131 -4.83 -2.37 14.83
N ILE A 132 -5.10 -3.51 14.20
CA ILE A 132 -4.07 -4.39 13.63
C ILE A 132 -3.75 -4.06 12.17
N GLN A 133 -4.46 -3.08 11.57
CA GLN A 133 -4.41 -2.81 10.13
C GLN A 133 -3.00 -2.46 9.62
N LYS A 134 -2.21 -1.76 10.43
CA LYS A 134 -0.84 -1.34 10.08
C LYS A 134 0.24 -2.28 10.63
N SER A 135 -0.13 -3.33 11.37
CA SER A 135 0.83 -4.18 12.05
C SER A 135 1.41 -5.24 11.10
N PRO A 136 2.74 -5.38 11.02
CA PRO A 136 3.39 -6.32 10.11
C PRO A 136 3.05 -7.77 10.44
N PHE A 137 2.82 -8.10 11.72
CA PHE A 137 2.50 -9.46 12.17
C PHE A 137 1.19 -10.00 11.59
N PHE A 138 0.27 -9.14 11.16
CA PHE A 138 -1.06 -9.56 10.68
C PHE A 138 -1.18 -9.62 9.17
N GLN A 139 -0.14 -9.24 8.41
CA GLN A 139 -0.16 -9.25 6.95
C GLN A 139 -0.41 -10.66 6.41
N GLY A 140 0.31 -11.67 6.91
CA GLY A 140 0.12 -13.07 6.52
C GLY A 140 -1.30 -13.56 6.75
N ILE A 141 -1.88 -13.27 7.92
CA ILE A 141 -3.30 -13.58 8.20
C ILE A 141 -4.23 -12.92 7.16
N MET A 142 -4.00 -11.67 6.76
CA MET A 142 -4.83 -10.98 5.77
C MET A 142 -4.73 -11.64 4.39
N GLU A 143 -3.54 -12.05 3.97
CA GLU A 143 -3.33 -12.79 2.72
C GLU A 143 -4.07 -14.13 2.74
N LYS A 144 -4.00 -14.86 3.85
CA LYS A 144 -4.76 -16.11 4.03
C LYS A 144 -6.27 -15.89 3.99
N PHE A 145 -6.77 -14.75 4.46
CA PHE A 145 -8.18 -14.39 4.30
C PHE A 145 -8.59 -14.19 2.85
N ILE A 146 -7.75 -13.55 2.05
CA ILE A 146 -7.97 -13.34 0.62
C ILE A 146 -7.98 -14.71 -0.10
N GLN A 147 -7.01 -15.57 0.20
CA GLN A 147 -6.93 -16.93 -0.35
C GLN A 147 -8.16 -17.77 0.04
N LEU A 148 -8.61 -17.66 1.28
CA LEU A 148 -9.82 -18.34 1.73
C LEU A 148 -11.08 -17.84 1.03
N ASP A 149 -11.20 -16.54 0.78
CA ASP A 149 -12.35 -16.00 0.05
C ASP A 149 -12.38 -16.50 -1.39
N ALA A 150 -11.23 -16.50 -2.07
CA ALA A 150 -11.08 -17.07 -3.42
C ALA A 150 -11.41 -18.57 -3.46
N ALA A 151 -10.92 -19.34 -2.48
CA ALA A 151 -11.23 -20.76 -2.35
C ALA A 151 -12.74 -21.03 -2.15
N LEU A 152 -13.42 -20.17 -1.38
CA LEU A 152 -14.87 -20.25 -1.19
C LEU A 152 -15.67 -19.88 -2.46
N GLU A 153 -15.05 -19.17 -3.40
CA GLU A 153 -15.61 -18.85 -4.73
C GLU A 153 -15.27 -19.93 -5.76
N GLY A 154 -14.60 -21.03 -5.36
CA GLY A 154 -14.25 -22.14 -6.23
C GLY A 154 -13.01 -21.89 -7.09
N HIS A 155 -12.25 -20.82 -6.82
CA HIS A 155 -10.97 -20.56 -7.46
C HIS A 155 -9.90 -21.33 -6.67
N ALA A 156 -9.09 -22.15 -7.35
CA ALA A 156 -8.00 -22.86 -6.70
C ALA A 156 -7.00 -21.85 -6.10
N PRO A 157 -6.42 -22.11 -4.91
CA PRO A 157 -5.37 -21.27 -4.39
C PRO A 157 -4.16 -21.52 -5.28
N THR A 158 -3.68 -20.48 -5.93
CA THR A 158 -2.41 -20.54 -6.65
C THR A 158 -1.30 -20.73 -5.63
N ALA A 159 -1.05 -21.97 -5.23
CA ALA A 159 0.10 -22.38 -4.43
C ALA A 159 1.34 -22.22 -5.31
N GLY A 160 2.09 -21.13 -5.12
CA GLY A 160 3.30 -20.89 -5.89
C GLY A 160 3.68 -19.44 -6.16
N LEU A 161 2.90 -18.45 -5.70
CA LEU A 161 3.40 -17.08 -5.66
C LEU A 161 3.86 -16.78 -4.23
N SER A 162 5.15 -17.03 -4.00
CA SER A 162 5.92 -16.15 -3.11
C SER A 162 6.00 -14.78 -3.81
N THR A 163 4.87 -14.10 -3.95
CA THR A 163 4.82 -12.70 -4.33
C THR A 163 5.14 -11.93 -3.05
N PRO A 164 6.23 -11.15 -3.01
CA PRO A 164 6.44 -10.23 -1.90
C PRO A 164 5.37 -9.16 -2.03
N LEU A 165 4.19 -9.31 -1.40
CA LEU A 165 3.12 -8.32 -1.45
C LEU A 165 3.06 -7.62 -2.83
N THR A 166 2.91 -8.40 -3.91
CA THR A 166 2.70 -7.84 -5.24
C THR A 166 1.28 -7.32 -5.27
N ARG A 167 1.12 -6.14 -4.69
CA ARG A 167 0.29 -5.10 -5.24
C ARG A 167 0.70 -4.96 -6.72
N GLU A 168 -0.29 -4.79 -7.59
CA GLU A 168 -0.11 -4.25 -8.95
C GLU A 168 0.43 -5.21 -10.03
N GLU A 169 -0.29 -6.26 -10.48
CA GLU A 169 -0.02 -6.75 -11.87
C GLU A 169 -1.27 -7.22 -12.66
N VAL A 170 -2.32 -7.79 -12.06
CA VAL A 170 -3.48 -8.25 -12.89
C VAL A 170 -4.61 -7.23 -12.99
N SER A 171 -4.72 -6.27 -12.06
CA SER A 171 -5.59 -5.08 -12.19
C SER A 171 -4.83 -3.82 -12.60
N ALA A 172 -3.50 -3.82 -12.46
CA ALA A 172 -2.61 -2.72 -12.83
C ALA A 172 -2.68 -2.40 -14.32
N ASN A 173 -2.85 -3.41 -15.19
CA ASN A 173 -2.91 -3.12 -16.62
C ASN A 173 -4.14 -2.29 -17.02
N ASN A 174 -5.25 -2.36 -16.29
CA ASN A 174 -6.40 -1.49 -16.55
C ASN A 174 -6.31 -0.18 -15.76
N GLU A 175 -5.87 -0.20 -14.49
CA GLU A 175 -5.74 1.02 -13.68
C GLU A 175 -4.58 1.91 -14.13
N ASP A 176 -3.41 1.35 -14.47
CA ASP A 176 -2.26 2.09 -15.00
C ASP A 176 -2.56 2.63 -16.40
N GLN A 177 -3.28 1.88 -17.25
CA GLN A 177 -3.76 2.41 -18.53
C GLN A 177 -4.78 3.53 -18.33
N LEU A 178 -5.68 3.41 -17.35
CA LEU A 178 -6.61 4.48 -16.97
C LEU A 178 -5.86 5.70 -16.43
N GLU A 179 -4.86 5.51 -15.59
CA GLU A 179 -4.05 6.59 -15.00
C GLU A 179 -3.18 7.27 -16.05
N GLN A 180 -2.49 6.51 -16.91
CA GLN A 180 -1.77 7.02 -18.07
C GLN A 180 -2.69 7.79 -19.01
N SER A 181 -3.89 7.27 -19.30
CA SER A 181 -4.88 7.98 -20.12
C SER A 181 -5.38 9.27 -19.46
N SER A 182 -5.38 9.33 -18.12
CA SER A 182 -5.72 10.53 -17.36
C SER A 182 -4.62 11.58 -17.46
N TYR A 183 -3.35 11.18 -17.28
CA TYR A 183 -2.19 12.07 -17.44
C TYR A 183 -2.13 12.64 -18.86
N GLU A 184 -2.29 11.79 -19.88
CA GLU A 184 -2.29 12.25 -21.28
C GLU A 184 -3.40 13.29 -21.55
N LYS A 185 -4.60 13.08 -21.00
CA LYS A 185 -5.70 14.04 -21.15
C LYS A 185 -5.38 15.37 -20.48
N ALA A 186 -4.84 15.35 -19.26
CA ALA A 186 -4.47 16.55 -18.52
C ALA A 186 -3.32 17.32 -19.21
N ILE A 187 -2.32 16.60 -19.72
CA ILE A 187 -1.22 17.18 -20.50
C ILE A 187 -1.73 17.83 -21.79
N ARG A 188 -2.65 17.17 -22.52
CA ARG A 188 -3.27 17.75 -23.73
C ARG A 188 -4.05 19.03 -23.42
N GLU A 189 -4.73 19.07 -22.28
CA GLU A 189 -5.43 20.28 -21.82
C GLU A 189 -4.45 21.42 -21.53
N LEU A 190 -3.31 21.13 -20.88
CA LEU A 190 -2.26 22.12 -20.65
C LEU A 190 -1.64 22.62 -21.97
N TYR A 191 -1.43 21.76 -22.96
CA TYR A 191 -1.00 22.18 -24.29
C TYR A 191 -2.03 23.09 -24.98
N ARG A 192 -3.33 22.86 -24.77
CA ARG A 192 -4.38 23.76 -25.27
C ARG A 192 -4.32 25.12 -24.60
N GLN A 193 -4.09 25.16 -23.29
CA GLN A 193 -3.92 26.42 -22.55
C GLN A 193 -2.61 27.14 -22.93
N ASN A 194 -1.65 26.44 -23.52
CA ASN A 194 -0.36 27.01 -23.90
C ASN A 194 -0.44 28.08 -25.00
N SER A 195 -1.45 28.02 -25.88
CA SER A 195 -1.59 28.97 -27.01
C SER A 195 -1.98 30.38 -26.59
N GLU A 196 -2.45 30.55 -25.34
CA GLU A 196 -2.91 31.85 -24.80
C GLU A 196 -1.82 32.54 -23.95
N LEU A 197 -0.62 31.95 -23.85
CA LEU A 197 0.48 32.47 -23.04
C LEU A 197 1.48 33.29 -23.87
N PRO A 198 2.17 34.29 -23.27
CA PRO A 198 3.32 34.93 -23.89
C PRO A 198 4.38 33.92 -24.31
N GLN A 199 5.06 34.17 -25.44
CA GLN A 199 6.00 33.22 -26.06
C GLN A 199 7.03 32.63 -25.11
N ALA A 200 7.58 33.44 -24.19
CA ALA A 200 8.57 33.00 -23.22
C ALA A 200 8.03 31.93 -22.24
N LEU A 201 6.82 32.15 -21.72
CA LEU A 201 6.13 31.18 -20.87
C LEU A 201 5.66 29.98 -21.68
N SER A 202 5.21 30.22 -22.91
CA SER A 202 4.71 29.17 -23.81
C SER A 202 5.78 28.15 -24.17
N ASN A 203 6.97 28.62 -24.55
CA ASN A 203 8.14 27.78 -24.81
C ASN A 203 8.54 26.99 -23.56
N ARG A 204 8.49 27.63 -22.39
CA ARG A 204 8.91 26.99 -21.14
C ARG A 204 7.94 25.91 -20.68
N LEU A 205 6.64 26.20 -20.75
CA LEU A 205 5.60 25.22 -20.46
C LEU A 205 5.68 24.04 -21.42
N ALA A 206 5.89 24.28 -22.72
CA ALA A 206 6.06 23.21 -23.70
C ALA A 206 7.21 22.25 -23.36
N GLN A 207 8.38 22.78 -22.94
CA GLN A 207 9.52 21.97 -22.50
C GLN A 207 9.19 21.14 -21.26
N LEU A 208 8.54 21.75 -20.26
CA LEU A 208 8.12 21.05 -19.05
C LEU A 208 7.14 19.91 -19.37
N LEU A 209 6.16 20.17 -20.22
CA LEU A 209 5.18 19.17 -20.64
C LEU A 209 5.81 18.05 -21.46
N GLU A 210 6.82 18.34 -22.28
CA GLU A 210 7.59 17.34 -23.02
C GLU A 210 8.31 16.40 -22.05
N GLU A 211 9.00 16.93 -21.04
CA GLU A 211 9.64 16.10 -20.01
C GLU A 211 8.64 15.21 -19.26
N ILE A 212 7.49 15.78 -18.86
CA ILE A 212 6.42 15.01 -18.21
C ILE A 212 5.90 13.90 -19.14
N THR A 213 5.72 14.20 -20.42
CA THR A 213 5.25 13.23 -21.42
C THR A 213 6.25 12.09 -21.58
N THR A 214 7.55 12.39 -21.65
CA THR A 214 8.59 11.35 -21.72
C THR A 214 8.64 10.46 -20.48
N LEU A 215 8.29 11.01 -19.32
CA LEU A 215 8.29 10.29 -18.05
C LEU A 215 7.00 9.48 -17.82
N THR A 216 5.89 9.87 -18.45
CA THR A 216 4.57 9.24 -18.33
C THR A 216 4.58 7.70 -18.44
N PRO A 217 5.23 7.06 -19.45
CA PRO A 217 5.26 5.60 -19.54
C PRO A 217 5.97 4.93 -18.36
N SER A 218 6.94 5.63 -17.75
CA SER A 218 7.72 5.13 -16.60
C SER A 218 7.17 5.56 -15.24
N LEU A 219 6.04 6.28 -15.18
CA LEU A 219 5.45 6.77 -13.92
C LEU A 219 5.20 5.65 -12.91
N HIS A 220 4.73 4.48 -13.37
CA HIS A 220 4.46 3.33 -12.51
C HIS A 220 5.69 2.84 -11.71
N LEU A 221 6.90 3.13 -12.20
CA LEU A 221 8.16 2.77 -11.54
C LEU A 221 8.52 3.74 -10.40
N LEU A 222 7.95 4.95 -10.38
CA LEU A 222 8.21 5.94 -9.35
C LEU A 222 7.52 5.59 -8.04
N SER A 223 8.03 6.13 -6.94
CA SER A 223 7.39 5.99 -5.63
C SER A 223 6.01 6.64 -5.61
N VAL A 224 5.11 6.17 -4.72
CA VAL A 224 3.75 6.72 -4.60
C VAL A 224 3.76 8.23 -4.34
N GLU A 225 4.74 8.72 -3.58
CA GLU A 225 4.90 10.14 -3.27
C GLU A 225 5.31 10.94 -4.52
N ASP A 226 6.28 10.45 -5.28
CA ASP A 226 6.75 11.10 -6.51
C ASP A 226 5.65 11.11 -7.57
N ARG A 227 4.91 9.99 -7.73
CA ARG A 227 3.74 9.91 -8.62
C ARG A 227 2.68 10.95 -8.22
N TYR A 228 2.38 11.06 -6.93
CA TYR A 228 1.43 12.05 -6.43
C TYR A 228 1.92 13.48 -6.68
N GLN A 229 3.21 13.75 -6.50
CA GLN A 229 3.78 15.07 -6.76
C GLN A 229 3.64 15.46 -8.24
N ILE A 230 3.92 14.55 -9.16
CA ILE A 230 3.80 14.80 -10.60
C ILE A 230 2.33 14.98 -10.99
N LYS A 231 1.44 14.15 -10.43
CA LYS A 231 0.00 14.31 -10.61
C LYS A 231 -0.51 15.66 -10.15
N ARG A 232 -0.17 16.06 -8.93
CA ARG A 232 -0.54 17.36 -8.39
C ARG A 232 0.03 18.51 -9.23
N MET A 233 1.24 18.36 -9.75
CA MET A 233 1.85 19.35 -10.63
C MET A 233 1.01 19.58 -11.90
N ILE A 234 0.55 18.50 -12.53
CA ILE A 234 -0.24 18.53 -13.77
C ILE A 234 -1.69 18.96 -13.51
N ASP A 235 -2.34 18.40 -12.49
CA ASP A 235 -3.77 18.59 -12.23
C ASP A 235 -4.08 19.89 -11.48
N GLU A 236 -3.16 20.39 -10.67
CA GLU A 236 -3.40 21.52 -9.76
C GLU A 236 -2.37 22.63 -9.92
N ASP A 237 -1.07 22.37 -9.68
CA ASP A 237 -0.10 23.45 -9.49
C ASP A 237 0.14 24.26 -10.79
N ILE A 238 0.31 23.60 -11.94
CA ILE A 238 0.48 24.30 -13.23
C ILE A 238 -0.83 25.02 -13.63
N PRO A 239 -2.01 24.36 -13.68
CA PRO A 239 -3.27 25.04 -14.01
C PRO A 239 -3.54 26.26 -13.12
N HIS A 240 -3.41 26.12 -11.80
CA HIS A 240 -3.66 27.23 -10.87
C HIS A 240 -2.65 28.37 -11.05
N LEU A 241 -1.38 28.06 -11.32
CA LEU A 241 -0.36 29.08 -11.58
C LEU A 241 -0.69 29.88 -12.85
N LEU A 242 -1.08 29.20 -13.92
CA LEU A 242 -1.43 29.83 -15.19
C LEU A 242 -2.74 30.62 -15.08
N GLU A 243 -3.75 30.08 -14.39
CA GLU A 243 -5.02 30.77 -14.14
C GLU A 243 -4.80 32.03 -13.28
N ALA A 244 -4.00 31.93 -12.21
CA ALA A 244 -3.66 33.07 -11.38
C ALA A 244 -2.93 34.15 -12.18
N TYR A 245 -1.98 33.76 -13.04
CA TYR A 245 -1.27 34.69 -13.93
C TYR A 245 -2.22 35.42 -14.88
N ARG A 246 -3.17 34.70 -15.52
CA ARG A 246 -4.14 35.28 -16.45
C ARG A 246 -5.12 36.25 -15.81
N LYS A 247 -5.41 36.09 -14.51
CA LYS A 247 -6.30 36.98 -13.74
C LYS A 247 -5.64 38.30 -13.36
N LEU A 248 -4.32 38.42 -13.53
CA LEU A 248 -3.60 39.67 -13.26
C LEU A 248 -3.81 40.67 -14.41
N ASP A 249 -3.78 41.95 -14.08
CA ASP A 249 -3.73 43.07 -15.02
C ASP A 249 -2.40 43.08 -15.80
N GLU A 250 -2.38 43.63 -17.02
CA GLU A 250 -1.24 43.53 -17.97
C GLU A 250 0.10 44.06 -17.40
N GLU A 251 0.07 45.16 -16.64
CA GLU A 251 1.25 45.73 -15.99
C GLU A 251 1.80 44.79 -14.91
N THR A 252 0.91 44.19 -14.14
CA THR A 252 1.22 43.20 -13.10
C THR A 252 1.69 41.88 -13.72
N GLN A 253 1.10 41.44 -14.84
CA GLN A 253 1.53 40.26 -15.60
C GLN A 253 2.99 40.40 -16.06
N THR A 254 3.36 41.55 -16.62
CA THR A 254 4.74 41.81 -17.07
C THR A 254 5.73 41.66 -15.92
N THR A 255 5.38 42.16 -14.74
CA THR A 255 6.22 42.08 -13.53
C THR A 255 6.31 40.66 -12.96
N GLN A 256 5.19 39.93 -12.94
CA GLN A 256 5.13 38.57 -12.39
C GLN A 256 5.58 37.49 -13.39
N MET A 257 5.73 37.81 -14.68
CA MET A 257 6.15 36.87 -15.72
C MET A 257 7.44 36.15 -15.36
N THR A 258 8.45 36.86 -14.83
CA THR A 258 9.72 36.26 -14.39
C THR A 258 9.52 35.24 -13.28
N ARG A 259 8.61 35.51 -12.33
CA ARG A 259 8.32 34.59 -11.22
C ARG A 259 7.60 33.32 -11.69
N VAL A 260 6.67 33.46 -12.63
CA VAL A 260 6.01 32.31 -13.26
C VAL A 260 7.03 31.46 -14.03
N TYR A 261 7.91 32.12 -14.79
CA TYR A 261 8.99 31.45 -15.51
C TYR A 261 9.93 30.68 -14.56
N GLU A 262 10.34 31.30 -13.45
CA GLU A 262 11.14 30.65 -12.41
C GLU A 262 10.42 29.47 -11.76
N ALA A 263 9.11 29.58 -11.52
CA ALA A 263 8.31 28.51 -10.93
C ALA A 263 8.25 27.29 -11.86
N LEU A 264 7.95 27.49 -13.14
CA LEU A 264 8.01 26.42 -14.16
C LEU A 264 9.42 25.82 -14.26
N THR A 265 10.45 26.64 -14.11
CA THR A 265 11.84 26.18 -14.12
C THR A 265 12.18 25.31 -12.92
N LYS A 266 11.73 25.68 -11.72
CA LYS A 266 11.89 24.86 -10.51
C LYS A 266 11.16 23.53 -10.62
N MET A 267 9.96 23.52 -11.24
CA MET A 267 9.21 22.29 -11.51
C MET A 267 10.00 21.34 -12.41
N GLU A 268 10.57 21.85 -13.51
CA GLU A 268 11.41 21.05 -14.42
C GLU A 268 12.64 20.48 -13.70
N VAL A 269 13.38 21.31 -12.96
CA VAL A 269 14.57 20.85 -12.21
C VAL A 269 14.22 19.76 -11.20
N ASN A 270 13.05 19.85 -10.57
CA ASN A 270 12.58 18.82 -9.65
C ASN A 270 12.26 17.51 -10.38
N LEU A 271 11.61 17.57 -11.55
CA LEU A 271 11.35 16.38 -12.37
C LEU A 271 12.64 15.66 -12.78
N ARG A 272 13.65 16.41 -13.23
CA ARG A 272 14.96 15.84 -13.57
C ARG A 272 15.64 15.18 -12.37
N ARG A 273 15.57 15.80 -11.18
CA ARG A 273 16.09 15.20 -9.94
C ARG A 273 15.37 13.91 -9.57
N LEU A 274 14.06 13.85 -9.75
CA LEU A 274 13.28 12.62 -9.52
C LEU A 274 13.73 11.52 -10.46
N GLN A 275 13.91 11.81 -11.75
CA GLN A 275 14.43 10.87 -12.74
C GLN A 275 15.83 10.36 -12.39
N GLU A 276 16.75 11.25 -12.03
CA GLU A 276 18.12 10.88 -11.64
C GLU A 276 18.12 9.98 -10.39
N HIS A 277 17.30 10.30 -9.39
CA HIS A 277 17.21 9.52 -8.17
C HIS A 277 16.70 8.09 -8.44
N GLU A 278 15.67 7.96 -9.27
CA GLU A 278 15.12 6.65 -9.65
C GLU A 278 16.13 5.81 -10.44
N ASN A 279 16.83 6.44 -11.40
CA ASN A 279 17.87 5.77 -12.17
C ASN A 279 19.02 5.29 -11.27
N ARG A 280 19.44 6.10 -10.29
CA ARG A 280 20.45 5.68 -9.30
C ARG A 280 19.95 4.51 -8.46
N ALA A 281 18.72 4.58 -7.96
CA ALA A 281 18.14 3.50 -7.16
C ALA A 281 18.04 2.17 -7.93
N LYS A 282 17.70 2.22 -9.23
CA LYS A 282 17.72 1.06 -10.13
C LYS A 282 19.12 0.47 -10.28
N THR A 283 20.12 1.32 -10.54
CA THR A 283 21.52 0.88 -10.66
C THR A 283 22.02 0.27 -9.36
N ASP A 284 21.77 0.90 -8.21
CA ASP A 284 22.19 0.41 -6.90
C ASP A 284 21.55 -0.96 -6.59
N ARG A 285 20.26 -1.13 -6.90
CA ARG A 285 19.56 -2.41 -6.74
C ARG A 285 20.13 -3.48 -7.66
N PHE A 286 20.45 -3.13 -8.90
CA PHE A 286 21.07 -4.05 -9.86
C PHE A 286 22.46 -4.51 -9.39
N GLU A 287 23.32 -3.58 -8.95
CA GLU A 287 24.63 -3.90 -8.39
C GLU A 287 24.51 -4.78 -7.13
N TYR A 288 23.55 -4.48 -6.25
CA TYR A 288 23.29 -5.31 -5.08
C TYR A 288 22.91 -6.73 -5.46
N LEU A 289 22.04 -6.90 -6.47
CA LEU A 289 21.63 -8.22 -6.96
C LEU A 289 22.79 -8.98 -7.61
N LEU A 290 23.68 -8.30 -8.35
CA LEU A 290 24.90 -8.90 -8.88
C LEU A 290 25.81 -9.40 -7.75
N LYS A 291 26.13 -8.55 -6.77
CA LYS A 291 26.94 -8.93 -5.60
C LYS A 291 26.35 -10.10 -4.83
N LEU A 292 25.02 -10.13 -4.69
CA LEU A 292 24.31 -11.22 -4.03
C LEU A 292 24.32 -12.52 -4.85
N ASN A 293 24.28 -12.42 -6.18
CA ASN A 293 24.40 -13.55 -7.10
C ASN A 293 25.81 -14.14 -7.04
N GLU A 294 26.85 -13.30 -7.15
CA GLU A 294 28.27 -13.70 -7.01
C GLU A 294 28.54 -14.40 -5.67
N LYS A 295 27.93 -13.92 -4.58
CA LYS A 295 28.05 -14.55 -3.26
C LYS A 295 27.35 -15.91 -3.17
N ARG A 296 26.26 -16.12 -3.91
CA ARG A 296 25.46 -17.36 -3.89
C ARG A 296 26.02 -18.42 -4.84
N TYR A 297 26.63 -17.99 -5.94
CA TYR A 297 27.24 -18.84 -6.95
C TYR A 297 28.69 -18.41 -7.15
N PRO A 298 29.56 -18.56 -6.15
CA PRO A 298 30.98 -18.32 -6.37
C PRO A 298 31.45 -19.29 -7.45
N ASN A 299 32.09 -18.77 -8.50
CA ASN A 299 32.66 -19.57 -9.56
C ASN A 299 33.57 -20.63 -8.94
N THR A 300 33.09 -21.86 -8.88
CA THR A 300 33.85 -22.99 -8.36
C THR A 300 34.80 -23.45 -9.46
N LYS A 301 35.85 -22.67 -9.68
CA LYS A 301 37.01 -23.00 -10.52
C LYS A 301 38.27 -22.30 -9.98
N GLU A 302 38.63 -22.60 -8.74
CA GLU A 302 40.01 -22.50 -8.26
C GLU A 302 40.23 -23.71 -7.35
N ASN A 303 40.57 -24.84 -7.98
CA ASN A 303 41.33 -25.99 -7.45
C ASN A 303 41.26 -27.11 -8.49
N GLU A 304 41.94 -26.90 -9.61
CA GLU A 304 42.67 -27.96 -10.33
C GLU A 304 44.13 -27.53 -10.41
#